data_AF-A0A5Q4Z9V8-F1
#
_entry.id   AF-A0A5Q4Z9V8-F1
#
_cell.length_a   1.000
_cell.length_b   1.000
_cell.length_c   1.000
_cell.angle_alpha   90.00
_cell.angle_beta   90.00
_cell.angle_gamma   90.00
#
_symmetry.space_group_name_H-M   'P 1'
#
loop_
_entity.id
_entity.type
_entity.pdbx_description
1 polymer ?
#
loop_
_entity_poly.entity_id
_entity_poly.type
_entity_poly.pdbx_seq_one_letter_code
_entity_poly.pdbx_strand_id
1 'polypeptide(L)' 'MFKMIVGRFEIIATSGVRNGSVRVGKSDAQAYDVIDRRQTGNVTPEKVGVELDDAWSYCVRHQGRAEGIALLH' A
#
# COMPACT_ATOMS: atom_id res chain seq x y z
N MET A 1 -4.95 -13.91 3.82
CA MET A 1 -4.29 -12.76 3.18
C MET A 1 -4.92 -11.48 3.68
N PHE A 2 -4.15 -10.59 4.29
CA PHE A 2 -4.64 -9.30 4.78
C PHE A 2 -4.46 -8.21 3.72
N LYS A 3 -5.48 -7.36 3.58
CA LYS A 3 -5.44 -6.17 2.74
C LYS A 3 -6.31 -5.06 3.31
N MET A 4 -5.93 -3.83 3.03
CA MET A 4 -6.64 -2.62 3.44
C MET A 4 -6.85 -1.72 2.23
N ILE A 5 -8.04 -1.15 2.08
CA ILE A 5 -8.34 -0.19 1.02
C ILE A 5 -8.27 1.21 1.59
N VAL A 6 -7.48 2.08 0.96
CA VAL A 6 -7.37 3.50 1.32
C VAL A 6 -7.60 4.32 0.05
N GLY A 7 -8.83 4.81 -0.11
CA GLY A 7 -9.26 5.49 -1.33
C GLY A 7 -9.05 4.60 -2.57
N ARG A 8 -8.27 5.09 -3.53
CA ARG A 8 -7.94 4.34 -4.76
C ARG A 8 -6.86 3.27 -4.59
N PHE A 9 -6.21 3.19 -3.44
CA PHE A 9 -5.10 2.28 -3.21
C PHE A 9 -5.51 1.03 -2.42
N GLU A 10 -4.77 -0.06 -2.61
CA GLU A 10 -4.81 -1.28 -1.81
C GLU A 10 -3.45 -1.47 -1.14
N ILE A 11 -3.43 -1.57 0.19
CA ILE A 11 -2.25 -1.91 0.98
C ILE A 11 -2.30 -3.41 1.28
N ILE A 12 -1.23 -4.13 0.94
CA ILE A 12 -1.16 -5.59 1.04
C ILE A 12 -0.06 -5.98 2.02
N ALA A 13 -0.39 -6.83 3.00
CA ALA A 13 0.61 -7.43 3.88
C ALA A 13 1.49 -8.44 3.13
N THR A 14 2.80 -8.31 3.24
CA THR A 14 3.77 -9.22 2.63
C THR A 14 4.76 -9.78 3.65
N SER A 15 5.38 -10.90 3.30
CA SER A 15 6.50 -11.50 4.05
C SER A 15 7.79 -10.66 3.98
N GLY A 16 7.76 -9.50 3.32
CA GLY A 16 8.92 -8.64 3.11
C GLY A 16 9.77 -9.05 1.89
N VAL A 17 10.52 -8.09 1.34
CA VAL A 17 11.31 -8.26 0.10
C VAL A 17 12.36 -9.36 0.24
N ARG A 18 12.97 -9.48 1.42
CA ARG A 18 13.96 -10.54 1.71
C ARG A 18 13.37 -11.96 1.63
N ASN A 19 12.06 -12.10 1.78
CA ASN A 19 11.34 -13.37 1.74
C ASN A 19 10.46 -13.49 0.47
N GLY A 20 10.80 -12.77 -0.59
CA GLY A 20 10.12 -12.85 -1.89
C GLY A 20 8.78 -12.10 -1.98
N SER A 21 8.47 -11.22 -1.01
CA SER A 21 7.25 -10.39 -1.00
C SER A 21 5.96 -11.20 -1.15
N VAL A 22 5.89 -12.38 -0.55
CA VAL A 22 4.71 -13.24 -0.59
C VAL A 22 3.58 -12.59 0.21
N ARG A 23 2.35 -12.60 -0.30
CA ARG A 23 1.20 -12.04 0.41
C ARG A 23 0.82 -12.90 1.61
N VAL A 24 0.66 -12.30 2.79
CA VAL A 24 0.46 -13.00 4.06
C VAL A 24 -0.73 -12.45 4.87
N GLY A 25 -1.00 -13.04 6.03
CA GLY A 25 -1.95 -12.50 7.02
C GLY A 25 -1.37 -11.28 7.75
N LYS A 26 -2.20 -10.59 8.53
CA LYS A 26 -1.75 -9.40 9.28
C LYS A 26 -0.71 -9.75 10.34
N SER A 27 -0.88 -10.88 11.04
CA SER A 27 0.03 -11.35 12.09
C SER A 27 1.42 -11.72 11.59
N ASP A 28 1.51 -12.12 10.30
CA ASP A 28 2.75 -12.61 9.69
C ASP A 28 3.40 -11.55 8.79
N ALA A 29 2.82 -10.34 8.76
CA ALA A 29 3.28 -9.24 7.93
C ALA A 29 4.64 -8.74 8.43
N GLN A 30 5.60 -8.67 7.52
CA GLN A 30 6.91 -8.05 7.77
C GLN A 30 7.08 -6.75 6.99
N ALA A 31 6.27 -6.55 5.95
CA ALA A 31 6.22 -5.33 5.19
C ALA A 31 4.87 -5.20 4.47
N TYR A 32 4.69 -4.07 3.78
CA TYR A 32 3.48 -3.76 3.04
C TYR A 32 3.81 -3.24 1.65
N ASP A 33 3.04 -3.69 0.67
CA ASP A 33 3.06 -3.17 -0.69
C ASP A 33 1.82 -2.29 -0.91
N VAL A 34 1.95 -1.25 -1.74
CA VAL A 34 0.84 -0.36 -2.11
C VAL A 34 0.55 -0.54 -3.60
N ILE A 35 -0.69 -0.87 -3.94
CA ILE A 35 -1.16 -1.03 -5.30
C ILE A 35 -2.18 0.07 -5.62
N ASP A 36 -2.02 0.78 -6.74
CA ASP A 36 -3.09 1.63 -7.27
C ASP A 36 -4.12 0.75 -8.00
N ARG A 37 -5.34 0.73 -7.49
CA ARG A 37 -6.43 -0.12 -8.01
C ARG A 37 -6.96 0.37 -9.36
N ARG A 38 -6.51 1.54 -9.84
CA ARG A 38 -6.82 2.05 -11.18
C ARG A 38 -5.88 1.52 -12.25
N GLN A 39 -4.73 0.96 -11.87
CA GLN A 39 -3.83 0.32 -12.84
C GLN A 39 -4.54 -0.90 -13.45
N THR A 40 -4.48 -1.01 -14.78
CA THR A 40 -4.98 -2.15 -15.54
C THR A 40 -3.82 -2.92 -16.18
N GLY A 41 -3.98 -4.22 -16.39
CA GLY A 41 -2.93 -5.07 -16.96
C GLY A 41 -1.90 -5.51 -15.90
N ASN A 42 -0.61 -5.34 -16.19
CA ASN A 42 0.48 -5.70 -15.27
C ASN A 42 0.56 -4.71 -14.12
N VAL A 43 -0.16 -5.03 -13.04
CA VAL A 43 -0.22 -4.21 -11.82
C VAL A 43 1.14 -4.24 -11.13
N THR A 44 1.82 -3.09 -11.13
CA THR A 44 3.09 -2.90 -10.43
C THR A 44 2.83 -2.08 -9.17
N PRO A 45 3.29 -2.52 -7.99
CA PRO A 45 3.08 -1.74 -6.77
C PRO A 45 3.73 -0.35 -6.87
N GLU A 46 3.01 0.67 -6.42
CA GLU A 46 3.50 2.04 -6.23
C GLU A 46 4.58 2.12 -5.13
N LYS A 47 4.46 1.22 -4.13
CA LYS A 47 5.44 1.01 -3.07
C LYS A 47 5.58 -0.49 -2.81
N VAL A 48 6.81 -0.90 -2.51
CA VAL A 48 7.15 -2.30 -2.23
C VAL A 48 7.90 -2.35 -0.90
N GLY A 49 7.48 -3.25 -0.01
CA GLY A 49 8.23 -3.59 1.19
C GLY A 49 8.40 -2.45 2.18
N VAL A 50 7.40 -1.56 2.31
CA VAL A 50 7.43 -0.44 3.25
C VAL A 50 6.73 -0.78 4.58
N GLU A 51 6.97 0.00 5.61
CA GLU A 51 6.21 -0.07 6.87
C GLU A 51 4.75 0.33 6.66
N LEU A 52 3.87 -0.09 7.57
CA LEU A 52 2.43 0.20 7.46
C LEU A 52 2.15 1.71 7.49
N ASP A 53 2.82 2.46 8.36
CA ASP A 53 2.61 3.90 8.53
C ASP A 53 3.06 4.68 7.28
N ASP A 54 4.12 4.22 6.60
CA ASP A 54 4.58 4.78 5.33
C ASP A 54 3.60 4.49 4.20
N ALA A 55 3.10 3.26 4.12
CA ALA A 55 2.07 2.87 3.15
C ALA A 55 0.79 3.69 3.34
N TRP A 56 0.33 3.85 4.59
CA TRP A 56 -0.83 4.65 4.95
C TRP A 56 -0.63 6.12 4.59
N SER A 57 0.49 6.72 5.01
CA SER A 57 0.82 8.13 4.74
C SER A 57 0.88 8.41 3.25
N TYR A 58 1.46 7.49 2.46
CA TYR A 58 1.45 7.61 1.00
C TYR A 58 0.02 7.63 0.45
N CYS A 59 -0.82 6.66 0.84
CA CYS A 59 -2.19 6.56 0.32
C CYS A 59 -3.03 7.79 0.67
N VAL A 60 -3.01 8.24 1.93
CA VAL A 60 -3.78 9.39 2.39
C VAL A 60 -3.35 10.67 1.68
N ARG A 61 -2.03 10.91 1.57
CA ARG A 61 -1.51 12.09 0.85
C ARG A 61 -1.89 12.09 -0.63
N HIS A 62 -1.83 10.94 -1.29
CA HIS A 62 -2.18 10.83 -2.70
C HIS A 62 -3.69 10.92 -2.96
N GLN A 63 -4.51 10.38 -2.06
CA GLN A 63 -5.97 10.54 -2.12
C GLN A 63 -6.37 12.00 -1.89
N GLY A 64 -5.84 12.65 -0.84
CA GLY A 64 -6.12 14.06 -0.55
C GLY A 64 -5.74 14.98 -1.70
N ARG A 65 -4.55 14.79 -2.30
CA ARG A 65 -4.14 15.53 -3.51
C ARG A 65 -5.10 15.34 -4.68
N ALA A 66 -5.60 14.13 -4.90
CA ALA A 66 -6.56 13.85 -5.97
C ALA A 66 -7.92 14.52 -5.74
N GLU A 67 -8.26 14.83 -4.49
CA GLU A 67 -9.50 15.52 -4.09
C GLU A 67 -9.30 17.04 -3.90
N GLY A 68 -8.09 17.56 -4.16
CA GLY A 68 -7.78 18.98 -3.95
C GLY A 68 -7.65 19.38 -2.47
N ILE A 69 -7.50 18.41 -1.57
CA ILE A 69 -7.35 18.63 -0.13
C ILE A 69 -5.86 18.71 0.21
N ALA A 70 -5.45 19.84 0.81
CA ALA A 70 -4.13 19.98 1.40
C ALA A 70 -4.12 19.31 2.79
N LEU A 71 -3.40 18.20 2.91
CA LEU A 71 -3.11 17.59 4.20
C LEU A 71 -1.92 18.30 4.84
N LEU A 72 -2.18 19.03 5.92
CA LEU A 72 -1.13 19.60 6.77
C LEU A 72 -0.63 18.50 7.72
N HIS A 73 0.69 18.35 7.81
CA HIS A 73 1.37 17.43 8.72
C HIS A 73 2.04 18.22 9.83
#